data_AF-A0A2U1K9L0-F1
#
_entry.id   AF-A0A2U1K9L0-F1
#
_cell.length_a   1.000
_cell.length_b   1.000
_cell.length_c   1.000
_cell.angle_alpha   90.00
_cell.angle_beta   90.00
_cell.angle_gamma   90.00
#
_symmetry.space_group_name_H-M   'P 1'
#
loop_
_entity.id
_entity.type
_entity.pdbx_description
1 polymer ?
#
loop_
_entity_poly.entity_id
_entity_poly.type
_entity_poly.pdbx_seq_one_letter_code
_entity_poly.pdbx_strand_id
1 'polypeptide(L)'
;MRRESCGLGYDAFTNTWKMVCVLLKEYSPPNKPDMVKKNLCTMVHVFGTNSWREIPKVPSYPVTGKTVFANGCLHWLVSHSDIKTDGGREVIWFDVNKEEFGLIDPPKRMCDLWRKYSCYYDQLVDLNGEVGYVCSR
;
A
#
# COMPACT_ATOMS: atom_id res chain seq x y z
N MET A 1 15.23 -8.84 -5.63
CA MET A 1 13.95 -9.44 -5.21
C MET A 1 12.85 -8.51 -5.67
N ARG A 2 11.89 -8.96 -6.48
CA ARG A 2 10.75 -8.12 -6.89
C ARG A 2 9.94 -7.79 -5.65
N ARG A 3 9.63 -6.50 -5.43
CA ARG A 3 8.73 -6.10 -4.36
C ARG A 3 7.32 -6.11 -4.94
N GLU A 4 6.53 -7.04 -4.45
CA GLU A 4 5.12 -7.17 -4.80
C GLU A 4 4.30 -7.23 -3.53
N SER A 5 3.14 -6.59 -3.54
CA SER A 5 2.12 -6.81 -2.54
C SER A 5 0.76 -6.81 -3.22
N CYS A 6 -0.07 -7.77 -2.83
CA CYS A 6 -1.40 -7.97 -3.39
C CYS A 6 -2.46 -7.91 -2.29
N GLY A 7 -3.63 -7.39 -2.63
CA GLY A 7 -4.80 -7.31 -1.77
C GLY A 7 -6.03 -7.79 -2.49
N LEU A 8 -6.96 -8.37 -1.74
CA LEU A 8 -8.29 -8.74 -2.22
C LEU A 8 -9.30 -7.78 -1.60
N GLY A 9 -10.06 -7.09 -2.45
CA GLY A 9 -11.08 -6.13 -2.02
C GLY A 9 -12.41 -6.36 -2.73
N TYR A 10 -13.48 -5.88 -2.13
CA TYR A 10 -14.83 -6.00 -2.67
C TYR A 10 -15.28 -4.66 -3.25
N ASP A 11 -15.70 -4.67 -4.52
CA ASP A 11 -16.32 -3.54 -5.19
C ASP A 11 -17.84 -3.62 -5.05
N ALA A 12 -18.39 -2.83 -4.14
CA ALA A 12 -19.82 -2.80 -3.87
C ALA A 12 -20.66 -2.24 -5.03
N PHE A 13 -20.07 -1.46 -5.94
CA PHE A 13 -20.81 -0.88 -7.07
C PHE A 13 -21.01 -1.89 -8.20
N THR A 14 -19.99 -2.69 -8.48
CA THR A 14 -20.08 -3.77 -9.47
C THR A 14 -20.51 -5.12 -8.88
N ASN A 15 -20.59 -5.23 -7.55
CA ASN A 15 -20.85 -6.48 -6.83
C ASN A 15 -19.84 -7.58 -7.20
N THR A 16 -18.55 -7.21 -7.29
CA THR A 16 -17.47 -8.13 -7.66
C THR A 16 -16.30 -8.04 -6.69
N TRP A 17 -15.55 -9.13 -6.59
CA TRP A 17 -14.26 -9.14 -5.91
C TRP A 17 -13.15 -8.75 -6.89
N LYS A 18 -12.20 -7.93 -6.42
CA LYS A 18 -11.03 -7.53 -7.19
C LYS A 18 -9.76 -7.87 -6.44
N MET A 19 -8.84 -8.54 -7.11
CA MET A 19 -7.47 -8.67 -6.63
C MET A 19 -6.62 -7.57 -7.25
N VAL A 20 -5.89 -6.85 -6.41
CA VAL A 20 -5.04 -5.73 -6.81
C VAL A 20 -3.63 -6.05 -6.38
N CYS A 21 -2.69 -6.03 -7.32
CA CYS A 21 -1.28 -6.24 -7.07
C CYS A 21 -0.48 -5.00 -7.47
N VAL A 22 0.33 -4.49 -6.55
CA VAL A 22 1.30 -3.44 -6.81
C VAL A 22 2.68 -4.07 -6.93
N LEU A 23 3.35 -3.80 -8.03
CA LEU A 23 4.59 -4.42 -8.44
C LEU A 23 5.64 -3.34 -8.70
N LEU A 24 6.86 -3.56 -8.22
CA LEU A 24 8.03 -2.81 -8.65
C LEU A 24 8.78 -3.64 -9.70
N LYS A 25 8.64 -3.24 -10.98
CA LYS A 25 9.15 -3.95 -12.17
C LYS A 25 10.68 -4.10 -12.14
N GLU A 26 11.38 -3.05 -11.73
CA GLU A 26 12.84 -2.99 -11.67
C GLU A 26 13.32 -2.31 -10.37
N TYR A 27 14.54 -2.63 -9.93
CA TYR A 27 15.14 -1.93 -8.80
C TYR A 27 15.39 -0.46 -9.16
N SER A 28 14.69 0.43 -8.49
CA SER A 28 14.93 1.87 -8.56
C SER A 28 15.67 2.33 -7.31
N PRO A 29 16.77 3.09 -7.44
CA PRO A 29 17.42 3.71 -6.30
C PRO A 29 16.45 4.64 -5.57
N PRO A 30 16.39 4.59 -4.24
CA PRO A 30 15.41 5.33 -3.46
C PRO A 30 15.58 6.86 -3.51
N ASN A 31 16.75 7.33 -3.92
CA ASN A 31 17.05 8.74 -4.13
C ASN A 31 16.53 9.29 -5.47
N LYS A 32 15.81 8.51 -6.26
CA LYS A 32 15.25 8.91 -7.56
C LYS A 32 13.74 8.59 -7.64
N PRO A 33 12.87 9.41 -7.02
CA PRO A 33 11.43 9.13 -6.91
C PRO A 33 10.75 9.00 -8.28
N ASP A 34 11.16 9.76 -9.29
CA ASP A 34 10.62 9.66 -10.65
C ASP A 34 10.90 8.30 -11.30
N MET A 35 12.06 7.71 -11.02
CA MET A 35 12.40 6.37 -11.51
C MET A 35 11.63 5.29 -10.75
N VAL A 36 11.42 5.47 -9.45
CA VAL A 36 10.59 4.56 -8.65
C VAL A 36 9.17 4.54 -9.22
N LYS A 37 8.57 5.71 -9.45
CA LYS A 37 7.20 5.82 -9.99
C LYS A 37 7.06 5.21 -11.39
N LYS A 38 8.05 5.41 -12.28
CA LYS A 38 8.06 4.79 -13.62
C LYS A 38 8.12 3.27 -13.60
N ASN A 39 8.72 2.70 -12.56
CA ASN A 39 8.89 1.26 -12.41
C ASN A 39 7.77 0.62 -11.57
N LEU A 40 6.84 1.42 -11.03
CA LEU A 40 5.64 0.90 -10.39
C LEU A 40 4.60 0.50 -11.43
N CYS A 41 3.89 -0.57 -11.10
CA CYS A 41 2.84 -1.14 -11.92
C CYS A 41 1.72 -1.62 -11.00
N THR A 42 0.48 -1.33 -11.39
CA THR A 42 -0.70 -1.82 -10.68
C THR A 42 -1.48 -2.74 -11.61
N MET A 43 -1.67 -3.98 -11.18
CA MET A 43 -2.44 -4.99 -11.88
C MET A 43 -3.74 -5.23 -11.12
N VAL A 44 -4.85 -5.25 -11.84
CA VAL A 44 -6.19 -5.54 -11.29
C VAL A 44 -6.76 -6.76 -11.98
N HIS A 45 -7.29 -7.69 -11.19
CA HIS A 45 -8.06 -8.83 -11.66
C HIS A 45 -9.45 -8.79 -11.03
N VAL A 46 -10.48 -8.73 -11.88
CA VAL A 46 -11.88 -8.78 -11.45
C VAL A 46 -12.31 -10.25 -11.47
N PHE A 47 -12.80 -10.76 -10.35
CA PHE A 47 -13.26 -12.15 -10.25
C PHE A 47 -14.45 -12.39 -11.19
N GLY A 48 -14.48 -13.57 -11.80
CA GLY A 48 -15.41 -13.91 -12.88
C GLY A 48 -14.93 -13.51 -14.28
N THR A 49 -13.80 -12.81 -14.38
CA THR A 49 -13.05 -12.63 -15.64
C THR A 49 -11.85 -13.57 -15.69
N ASN A 50 -11.17 -13.66 -16.84
CA ASN A 50 -10.06 -14.60 -17.06
C ASN A 50 -8.69 -13.92 -17.20
N SER A 51 -8.57 -12.62 -16.90
CA SER A 51 -7.31 -11.90 -17.12
C SER A 51 -7.04 -10.83 -16.07
N TRP A 52 -5.75 -10.55 -15.91
CA TRP A 52 -5.25 -9.37 -15.21
C TRP A 52 -5.13 -8.21 -16.20
N ARG A 53 -5.42 -6.99 -15.75
CA ARG A 53 -5.18 -5.77 -16.53
C ARG A 53 -4.29 -4.81 -15.77
N GLU A 54 -3.36 -4.18 -16.47
CA GLU A 54 -2.59 -3.06 -15.95
C GLU A 54 -3.48 -1.80 -15.96
N ILE A 55 -3.45 -1.02 -14.88
CA ILE A 55 -4.11 0.28 -14.81
C ILE A 55 -3.08 1.42 -14.85
N PRO A 56 -3.43 2.58 -15.42
CA PRO A 56 -2.49 3.71 -15.49
C PRO A 56 -2.23 4.35 -14.12
N LYS A 57 -3.06 4.06 -13.11
CA LYS A 57 -2.92 4.59 -11.75
C LYS A 57 -1.91 3.74 -10.98
N VAL A 58 -0.90 4.41 -10.44
CA VAL A 58 0.13 3.80 -9.60
C VAL A 58 0.24 4.58 -8.29
N PRO A 59 0.62 3.92 -7.19
CA PRO A 59 0.84 4.64 -5.95
C PRO A 59 2.04 5.58 -6.06
N SER A 60 2.09 6.58 -5.17
CA SER A 60 3.19 7.54 -5.12
C SER A 60 4.52 6.89 -4.69
N TYR A 61 4.45 5.81 -3.92
CA TYR A 61 5.60 5.08 -3.39
C TYR A 61 5.41 3.56 -3.49
N PRO A 62 6.49 2.76 -3.43
CA PRO A 62 6.37 1.31 -3.35
C PRO A 62 5.69 0.90 -2.05
N VAL A 63 4.89 -0.15 -2.12
CA VAL A 63 4.16 -0.71 -0.98
C VAL A 63 4.90 -1.89 -0.37
N THR A 64 4.59 -2.20 0.89
CA THR A 64 5.08 -3.39 1.58
C THR A 64 4.10 -3.86 2.66
N GLY A 65 4.38 -5.05 3.20
CA GLY A 65 3.56 -5.67 4.23
C GLY A 65 2.29 -6.33 3.67
N LYS A 66 1.49 -6.85 4.61
CA LYS A 66 0.18 -7.43 4.32
C LYS A 66 -0.84 -6.32 4.09
N THR A 67 -1.69 -6.52 3.10
CA THR A 67 -2.79 -5.62 2.78
C THR A 67 -3.92 -5.77 3.78
N VAL A 68 -4.55 -4.66 4.15
CA VAL A 68 -5.81 -4.63 4.92
C VAL A 68 -6.93 -4.09 4.04
N PHE A 69 -8.05 -4.80 3.95
CA PHE A 69 -9.26 -4.31 3.30
C PHE A 69 -10.21 -3.74 4.35
N ALA A 70 -10.55 -2.46 4.24
CA ALA A 70 -11.39 -1.73 5.18
C ALA A 70 -12.06 -0.58 4.47
N ASN A 71 -13.34 -0.30 4.79
CA ASN A 71 -14.08 0.85 4.25
C ASN A 71 -14.03 0.98 2.71
N GLY A 72 -14.08 -0.15 1.99
CA GLY A 72 -14.04 -0.17 0.52
C GLY A 72 -12.64 0.05 -0.09
N CYS A 73 -11.62 0.17 0.75
CA CYS A 73 -10.25 0.48 0.34
C CYS A 73 -9.27 -0.61 0.78
N LEU A 74 -8.25 -0.85 -0.05
CA LEU A 74 -7.09 -1.66 0.31
C LEU A 74 -5.99 -0.76 0.84
N HIS A 75 -5.34 -1.16 1.93
CA HIS A 75 -4.35 -0.36 2.64
C HIS A 75 -3.02 -1.09 2.76
N TRP A 76 -1.92 -0.40 2.48
CA TRP A 76 -0.55 -0.88 2.59
C TRP A 76 0.34 0.13 3.30
N LEU A 77 1.45 -0.35 3.86
CA LEU A 77 2.52 0.53 4.33
C LEU A 77 3.42 0.93 3.17
N VAL A 78 3.93 2.16 3.23
CA VAL A 78 5.02 2.59 2.35
C VAL A 78 6.31 1.81 2.66
N SER A 79 7.03 1.44 1.60
CA SER A 79 8.33 0.78 1.65
C SER A 79 9.43 1.72 2.17
N HIS A 80 10.07 1.33 3.26
CA HIS A 80 11.14 2.09 3.95
C HIS A 80 12.40 2.35 3.14
N SER A 81 12.68 1.59 2.11
CA SER A 81 13.89 1.87 1.34
C SER A 81 13.83 3.24 0.69
N ASP A 82 12.63 3.78 0.49
CA ASP A 82 12.34 4.88 -0.42
C ASP A 82 12.05 6.21 0.29
N ILE A 83 11.92 6.22 1.64
CA ILE A 83 11.72 7.44 2.43
C ILE A 83 12.45 7.37 3.79
N LYS A 84 13.19 8.42 4.14
CA LYS A 84 13.61 8.69 5.53
C LYS A 84 12.49 9.46 6.23
N THR A 85 11.66 8.81 7.04
CA THR A 85 10.64 9.50 7.83
C THR A 85 11.03 9.55 9.31
N ASP A 86 11.22 10.77 9.82
CA ASP A 86 11.21 11.07 11.25
C ASP A 86 9.74 11.15 11.69
N GLY A 87 9.06 9.99 11.89
CA GLY A 87 7.65 10.02 12.32
C GLY A 87 6.74 8.84 11.95
N GLY A 88 7.28 7.69 11.50
CA GLY A 88 6.50 6.50 11.16
C GLY A 88 6.25 6.32 9.65
N ARG A 89 5.62 5.21 9.26
CA ARG A 89 5.28 4.93 7.85
C ARG A 89 3.92 5.50 7.48
N GLU A 90 3.89 6.28 6.40
CA GLU A 90 2.67 6.61 5.67
C GLU A 90 1.95 5.33 5.17
N VAL A 91 0.65 5.46 4.98
CA VAL A 91 -0.23 4.40 4.49
C VAL A 91 -0.73 4.78 3.10
N ILE A 92 -0.54 3.88 2.15
CA ILE A 92 -1.15 3.98 0.83
C ILE A 92 -2.51 3.28 0.89
N TRP A 93 -3.54 3.94 0.39
CA TRP A 93 -4.85 3.32 0.18
C TRP A 93 -5.20 3.25 -1.30
N PHE A 94 -6.02 2.27 -1.67
CA PHE A 94 -6.59 2.09 -2.99
C PHE A 94 -8.09 1.90 -2.89
N ASP A 95 -8.88 2.80 -3.47
CA ASP A 95 -10.34 2.67 -3.57
C ASP A 95 -10.66 1.63 -4.64
N VAL A 96 -11.30 0.53 -4.22
CA VAL A 96 -11.55 -0.63 -5.08
C VAL A 96 -12.61 -0.34 -6.15
N ASN A 97 -13.52 0.59 -5.87
CA ASN A 97 -14.57 1.02 -6.78
C ASN A 97 -13.99 1.95 -7.85
N LYS A 98 -13.31 3.03 -7.42
CA LYS A 98 -12.78 4.06 -8.32
C LYS A 98 -11.47 3.67 -8.99
N GLU A 99 -10.77 2.70 -8.43
CA GLU A 99 -9.43 2.27 -8.84
C GLU A 99 -8.40 3.40 -8.75
N GLU A 100 -8.46 4.15 -7.65
CA GLU A 100 -7.61 5.30 -7.38
C GLU A 100 -6.79 5.09 -6.12
N PHE A 101 -5.60 5.68 -6.10
CA PHE A 101 -4.71 5.67 -4.94
C PHE A 101 -4.77 7.00 -4.19
N GLY A 102 -4.56 6.93 -2.89
CA GLY A 102 -4.19 8.08 -2.08
C GLY A 102 -3.23 7.71 -0.97
N LEU A 103 -2.94 8.70 -0.13
CA LEU A 103 -2.00 8.61 0.96
C LEU A 103 -2.67 9.07 2.26
N ILE A 104 -2.34 8.41 3.36
CA ILE A 104 -2.71 8.78 4.71
C ILE A 104 -1.41 9.00 5.48
N ASP A 105 -1.28 10.20 6.05
CA ASP A 105 -0.19 10.52 6.96
C ASP A 105 -0.28 9.64 8.22
N PRO A 106 0.86 9.15 8.74
CA PRO A 106 0.84 8.39 9.98
C PRO A 106 0.31 9.26 11.12
N PRO A 107 -0.53 8.72 12.02
CA PRO A 107 -0.93 9.45 13.21
C PRO A 107 0.32 9.76 14.05
N LYS A 108 0.52 11.04 14.40
CA LYS A 108 1.64 11.48 15.23
C LYS A 108 1.55 10.82 16.60
N ARG A 109 2.41 9.85 16.91
CA ARG A 109 2.45 9.21 18.23
C ARG A 109 3.37 10.02 19.13
N MET A 110 2.99 10.18 20.40
CA MET A 110 3.85 10.81 21.41
C MET A 110 5.22 10.12 21.53
N CYS A 111 5.28 8.81 21.28
CA CYS A 111 6.51 8.02 21.32
C CYS A 111 7.37 8.13 20.04
N ASP A 112 6.89 8.77 18.97
CA ASP A 112 7.67 8.98 17.74
C ASP A 112 8.80 9.99 17.94
N LEU A 113 8.71 10.86 18.96
CA LEU A 113 9.80 11.74 19.40
C LEU A 113 11.07 10.97 19.81
N TRP A 114 10.94 9.68 20.13
CA TRP A 114 12.02 8.82 20.62
C TRP A 114 12.40 7.71 19.64
N ARG A 115 11.76 7.63 18.46
CA ARG A 115 11.91 6.52 17.49
C ARG A 115 12.74 6.95 16.28
N LYS A 116 14.07 6.82 16.34
CA LYS A 116 14.93 6.97 15.14
C LYS A 116 14.99 5.74 14.22
N TYR A 117 14.59 4.55 14.70
CA TYR A 117 14.79 3.27 13.96
C TYR A 117 13.64 2.24 14.08
N SER A 118 12.49 2.62 14.65
CA SER A 118 11.47 1.66 15.11
C SER A 118 10.41 1.24 14.09
N CYS A 119 10.35 1.91 12.93
CA CYS A 119 9.25 1.75 11.98
C CYS A 119 9.36 0.49 11.08
N TYR A 120 10.46 -0.28 11.20
CA TYR A 120 10.60 -1.59 10.57
C TYR A 120 9.57 -2.62 11.06
N TYR A 121 9.08 -2.44 12.28
CA TYR A 121 8.14 -3.34 12.93
C TYR A 121 6.69 -2.88 12.81
N ASP A 122 6.45 -1.81 12.07
CA ASP A 122 5.11 -1.30 11.86
C ASP A 122 4.36 -2.26 10.92
N GLN A 123 3.12 -2.56 11.29
CA GLN A 123 2.21 -3.43 10.57
C GLN A 123 0.83 -2.80 10.56
N LEU A 124 0.12 -2.95 9.44
CA LEU A 124 -1.32 -2.71 9.40
C LEU A 124 -2.04 -3.97 9.82
N VAL A 125 -3.10 -3.77 10.60
CA VAL A 125 -3.97 -4.84 11.08
C VAL A 125 -5.41 -4.47 10.81
N ASP A 126 -6.24 -5.47 10.56
CA ASP A 126 -7.69 -5.31 10.52
C ASP A 126 -8.23 -5.33 11.96
N LEU A 127 -8.97 -4.30 12.34
CA LEU A 127 -9.65 -4.14 13.62
C LEU A 127 -11.16 -4.11 13.39
N ASN A 128 -11.73 -5.26 13.05
CA ASN A 128 -13.16 -5.42 12.77
C ASN A 128 -13.67 -4.52 11.63
N GLY A 129 -12.96 -4.48 10.51
CA GLY A 129 -13.30 -3.67 9.34
C GLY A 129 -12.69 -2.27 9.34
N GLU A 130 -11.94 -1.91 10.39
CA GLU A 130 -11.18 -0.67 10.49
C GLU A 130 -9.68 -0.93 10.37
N VAL A 131 -8.93 0.05 9.87
CA VAL A 131 -7.47 -0.07 9.75
C VAL A 131 -6.79 0.33 11.05
N GLY A 132 -6.09 -0.62 11.66
CA GLY A 132 -5.24 -0.40 12.81
C GLY A 132 -3.76 -0.34 12.46
N TYR A 133 -2.98 0.31 13.33
CA TYR A 133 -1.52 0.40 13.21
C TYR A 133 -0.83 -0.17 14.44
N VAL A 134 -0.09 -1.26 14.26
CA VAL A 134 0.60 -1.95 15.36
C VAL A 134 2.11 -1.90 15.11
N CYS A 135 2.87 -1.75 16.19
CA CYS A 135 4.32 -1.92 16.15
C CYS A 135 4.70 -3.05 17.11
N SER A 136 5.12 -4.19 16.58
CA SER A 136 5.53 -5.36 17.36
C SER A 136 7.03 -5.31 17.61
N ARG A 137 7.45 -4.92 18.82
CA ARG A 137 8.86 -5.05 19.27
C ARG A 137 9.19 -6.48 19.66
#